data_AF-A0A1H2ZGT2-F1
#
_entry.id   AF-A0A1H2ZGT2-F1
#
_cell.length_a   1.000
_cell.length_b   1.000
_cell.length_c   1.000
_cell.angle_alpha   90.00
_cell.angle_beta   90.00
_cell.angle_gamma   90.00
#
_symmetry.space_group_name_H-M   'P 1'
#
loop_
_entity.id
_entity.type
_entity.pdbx_description
1 polymer ?
#
loop_
_entity_poly.entity_id
_entity_poly.type
_entity_poly.pdbx_seq_one_letter_code
_entity_poly.pdbx_strand_id
1 'polypeptide(L)'
;MSDLTIAPHEHGVIRLFTLNMRPQEAKFLREPGAADQVLGVDGLDLKHIDIFPVSDLEELGLFGYLNEGCGVSEDQLDRDKLDRIEGWVMVVRSAAFGGRATKLTPDPRLRLIGLYTEEATNWTGGVIKTQSAKPFSAPLPPTEDDRPRRFGSSLIVILILIVVGGALWLIL
;
A
#
# COMPACT_ATOMS: atom_id res chain seq x y z
N MET A 1 30.99 3.41 10.12
CA MET A 1 29.95 3.60 9.10
C MET A 1 29.14 2.32 9.10
N SER A 2 27.95 2.34 9.70
CA SER A 2 27.10 1.15 9.78
C SER A 2 26.38 1.01 8.44
N ASP A 3 26.72 -0.02 7.68
CA ASP A 3 26.07 -0.31 6.40
C ASP A 3 24.60 -0.65 6.62
N LEU A 4 23.70 0.29 6.32
CA LEU A 4 22.26 0.06 6.31
C LEU A 4 21.88 -0.55 4.95
N THR A 5 21.73 -1.87 4.92
CA THR A 5 21.30 -2.60 3.73
C THR A 5 19.82 -2.92 3.83
N ILE A 6 19.05 -2.62 2.78
CA ILE A 6 17.66 -3.02 2.61
C ILE A 6 17.63 -4.37 1.92
N ALA A 7 16.99 -5.37 2.53
CA ALA A 7 16.82 -6.68 1.92
C ALA A 7 15.82 -6.63 0.75
N PRO A 8 15.97 -7.47 -0.29
CA PRO A 8 14.94 -7.62 -1.31
C PRO A 8 13.63 -8.10 -0.68
N HIS A 9 12.49 -7.54 -1.10
CA HIS A 9 11.16 -7.84 -0.57
C HIS A 9 10.97 -7.60 0.94
N GLU A 10 11.71 -6.64 1.49
CA GLU A 10 11.46 -6.18 2.85
C GLU A 10 10.07 -5.50 2.93
N HIS A 11 9.25 -5.97 3.87
CA HIS A 11 7.91 -5.45 4.13
C HIS A 11 7.72 -5.19 5.62
N GLY A 12 6.95 -4.15 5.96
CA GLY A 12 6.61 -3.82 7.35
C GLY A 12 7.79 -3.31 8.18
N VAL A 13 8.99 -3.09 7.62
CA VAL A 13 10.11 -2.52 8.37
C VAL A 13 10.03 -1.01 8.37
N ILE A 14 10.25 -0.41 9.53
CA ILE A 14 10.26 1.03 9.78
C ILE A 14 11.63 1.44 10.32
N ARG A 15 12.20 2.49 9.74
CA ARG A 15 13.47 3.09 10.15
C ARG A 15 13.22 4.45 10.76
N LEU A 16 13.62 4.63 12.02
CA LEU A 16 13.55 5.92 12.70
C LEU A 16 14.93 6.58 12.71
N PHE A 17 15.01 7.78 12.15
CA PHE A 17 16.19 8.62 12.16
C PHE A 17 15.93 9.91 12.95
N THR A 18 16.89 10.34 13.75
CA THR A 18 16.95 11.73 14.24
C THR A 18 17.73 12.59 13.26
N LEU A 19 17.23 13.80 13.04
CA LEU A 19 17.80 14.81 12.14
C LEU A 19 18.56 15.86 12.96
N ASN A 20 19.89 15.76 12.97
CA ASN A 20 20.75 16.75 13.63
C ASN A 20 21.04 17.94 12.69
N MET A 21 20.00 18.71 12.37
CA MET A 21 20.06 19.87 11.49
C MET A 21 19.04 20.94 11.92
N ARG A 22 19.11 22.13 11.33
CA ARG A 22 18.18 23.22 11.67
C ARG A 22 16.75 22.89 11.17
N PRO A 23 15.70 23.39 11.83
CA PRO A 23 14.31 23.13 11.44
C PRO A 23 13.99 23.45 9.98
N GLN A 24 14.59 24.51 9.41
CA GLN A 24 14.37 24.87 8.01
C GLN A 24 14.96 23.83 7.05
N GLU A 25 16.13 23.27 7.39
CA GLU A 25 16.77 22.19 6.61
C GLU A 25 15.97 20.89 6.72
N ALA A 26 15.53 20.54 7.94
CA ALA A 26 14.71 19.35 8.15
C ALA A 26 13.36 19.46 7.41
N LYS A 27 12.73 20.64 7.41
CA LYS A 27 11.50 20.88 6.66
C LYS A 27 11.70 20.75 5.14
N PHE A 28 12.86 21.17 4.62
CA PHE A 28 13.19 21.03 3.20
C PHE A 28 13.27 19.57 2.74
N LEU A 29 13.55 18.62 3.65
CA LEU A 29 13.57 17.19 3.32
C LEU A 29 12.19 16.64 2.90
N ARG A 30 11.10 17.38 3.18
CA ARG A 30 9.76 17.04 2.70
C ARG A 30 9.57 17.30 1.20
N GLU A 31 10.47 18.07 0.59
CA GLU A 31 10.41 18.36 -0.84
C GLU A 31 10.81 17.13 -1.68
N PRO A 32 10.22 16.94 -2.87
CA PRO A 32 10.57 15.86 -3.79
C PRO A 32 12.08 15.74 -4.04
N GLY A 33 12.64 14.56 -3.79
CA GLY A 33 14.06 14.25 -4.03
C GLY A 33 15.03 14.78 -2.98
N ALA A 34 14.59 15.51 -1.96
CA ALA A 34 15.46 15.97 -0.88
C ALA A 34 15.82 14.83 0.10
N ALA A 35 14.84 13.98 0.44
CA ALA A 35 15.04 12.79 1.26
C ALA A 35 16.01 11.77 0.60
N ASP A 36 15.86 11.58 -0.71
CA ASP A 36 16.72 10.76 -1.57
C ASP A 36 18.21 11.12 -1.40
N GLN A 37 18.51 12.41 -1.52
CA GLN A 37 19.88 12.94 -1.41
C GLN A 37 20.49 12.67 -0.03
N VAL A 38 19.74 12.89 1.05
CA VAL A 38 20.28 12.69 2.41
C VAL A 38 20.35 11.22 2.81
N LEU A 39 19.57 10.35 2.19
CA LEU A 39 19.64 8.90 2.38
C LEU A 39 20.63 8.21 1.41
N GLY A 40 21.12 8.95 0.42
CA GLY A 40 22.08 8.48 -0.58
C GLY A 40 21.48 7.47 -1.56
N VAL A 41 20.20 7.62 -1.90
CA VAL A 41 19.43 6.69 -2.74
C VAL A 41 18.49 7.46 -3.66
N ASP A 42 18.02 6.82 -4.73
CA ASP A 42 17.13 7.48 -5.71
C ASP A 42 15.75 6.83 -5.80
N GLY A 43 14.74 7.68 -6.00
CA GLY A 43 13.37 7.31 -6.30
C GLY A 43 12.63 6.77 -5.09
N LEU A 44 12.74 7.45 -3.95
CA LEU A 44 11.92 7.12 -2.79
C LEU A 44 10.50 7.64 -2.95
N ASP A 45 9.52 6.85 -2.51
CA ASP A 45 8.14 7.33 -2.40
C ASP A 45 7.96 8.12 -1.10
N LEU A 46 7.82 9.44 -1.22
CA LEU A 46 7.57 10.35 -0.11
C LEU A 46 6.30 10.01 0.69
N LYS A 47 5.32 9.31 0.12
CA LYS A 47 4.12 8.88 0.86
C LYS A 47 4.43 7.89 1.98
N HIS A 48 5.60 7.27 1.94
CA HIS A 48 6.08 6.32 2.92
C HIS A 48 7.22 6.89 3.79
N ILE A 49 7.39 8.21 3.76
CA ILE A 49 8.40 8.94 4.52
C ILE A 49 7.72 10.08 5.28
N ASP A 50 7.75 9.99 6.60
CA ASP A 50 7.23 11.05 7.46
C ASP A 50 8.40 11.82 8.10
N ILE A 51 8.45 13.13 7.89
CA ILE A 51 9.47 14.01 8.47
C ILE A 51 8.76 15.08 9.29
N PHE A 52 9.01 15.15 10.58
CA PHE A 52 8.32 16.08 11.47
C PHE A 52 9.11 16.35 12.76
N PRO A 53 8.87 17.48 13.43
CA PRO A 53 9.40 17.69 14.78
C PRO A 53 8.60 16.86 15.79
N VAL A 54 9.29 16.27 16.76
CA VAL A 54 8.67 15.47 17.83
C VAL A 54 7.64 16.28 18.63
N SER A 55 7.81 17.60 18.71
CA SER A 55 6.84 18.51 19.35
C SER A 55 5.45 18.45 18.72
N ASP A 56 5.31 18.09 17.44
CA ASP A 56 4.01 17.98 16.77
C ASP A 56 3.20 16.77 17.28
N LEU A 57 3.83 15.83 18.00
CA LEU A 57 3.16 14.67 18.58
C LEU A 57 2.56 14.95 19.96
N GLU A 58 2.88 16.09 20.59
CA GLU A 58 2.34 16.51 21.89
C GLU A 58 2.30 15.37 22.93
N GLU A 59 1.12 15.04 23.46
CA GLU A 59 0.92 13.99 24.48
C GLU A 59 1.05 12.56 23.93
N LEU A 60 0.95 12.36 22.61
CA LEU A 60 1.08 11.04 21.98
C LEU A 60 2.54 10.55 22.03
N GLY A 61 3.48 11.46 21.79
CA GLY A 61 4.91 11.18 21.72
C GLY A 61 5.29 10.16 20.63
N LEU A 62 6.59 9.89 20.51
CA LEU A 62 7.10 8.93 19.51
C LEU A 62 6.66 7.49 19.81
N PHE A 63 6.49 7.15 21.08
CA PHE A 63 5.98 5.83 21.47
C PHE A 63 4.58 5.59 20.89
N GLY A 64 3.64 6.51 21.13
CA GLY A 64 2.27 6.40 20.63
C GLY A 64 2.21 6.45 19.10
N TYR A 65 3.01 7.30 18.47
CA TYR A 65 3.08 7.36 17.01
C TYR A 65 3.54 6.03 16.38
N LEU A 66 4.55 5.36 16.95
CA LEU A 66 5.03 4.07 16.45
C LEU A 66 4.06 2.92 16.77
N ASN A 67 3.55 2.87 17.99
CA ASN A 67 2.64 1.81 18.42
C ASN A 67 1.27 1.92 17.72
N GLU A 68 0.60 3.05 17.91
CA GLU A 68 -0.77 3.25 17.46
C GLU A 68 -0.84 3.68 15.98
N GLY A 69 0.06 4.57 15.56
CA GLY A 69 0.08 5.12 14.20
C GLY A 69 0.77 4.22 13.17
N CYS A 70 1.78 3.46 13.60
CA CYS A 70 2.52 2.57 12.71
C CYS A 70 2.27 1.09 12.97
N GLY A 71 1.60 0.69 14.05
CA GLY A 71 1.32 -0.71 14.36
C GLY A 71 2.58 -1.49 14.77
N VAL A 72 3.57 -0.81 15.36
CA VAL A 72 4.77 -1.47 15.93
C VAL A 72 4.42 -2.03 17.31
N SER A 73 4.68 -3.32 17.52
CA SER A 73 4.38 -3.96 18.81
C SER A 73 5.18 -3.33 19.97
N GLU A 74 4.55 -3.23 21.14
CA GLU A 74 5.13 -2.58 22.32
C GLU A 74 6.41 -3.26 22.82
N ASP A 75 6.60 -4.56 22.54
CA ASP A 75 7.79 -5.33 22.91
C ASP A 75 9.06 -4.85 22.19
N GLN A 76 8.91 -4.21 21.02
CA GLN A 76 9.99 -3.61 20.24
C GLN A 76 10.29 -2.17 20.67
N LEU A 77 9.43 -1.56 21.50
CA LEU A 77 9.48 -0.14 21.85
C LEU A 77 9.98 0.06 23.27
N ASP A 78 10.98 0.92 23.43
CA ASP A 78 11.46 1.38 24.73
C ASP A 78 10.97 2.81 24.96
N ARG A 79 9.99 2.96 25.87
CA ARG A 79 9.38 4.26 26.20
C ARG A 79 10.41 5.27 26.69
N ASP A 80 11.26 4.89 27.65
CA ASP A 80 12.25 5.79 28.23
C ASP A 80 13.28 6.26 27.19
N LYS A 81 13.62 5.40 26.23
CA LYS A 81 14.52 5.75 25.14
C LYS A 81 13.86 6.70 24.13
N LEU A 82 12.60 6.43 23.76
CA LEU A 82 11.86 7.22 22.79
C LEU A 82 11.47 8.60 23.33
N ASP A 83 11.13 8.70 24.61
CA ASP A 83 10.74 9.97 25.26
C ASP A 83 11.91 10.95 25.39
N ARG A 84 13.16 10.46 25.34
CA ARG A 84 14.37 11.30 25.35
C ARG A 84 14.70 11.88 23.96
N ILE A 85 13.99 11.49 22.92
CA ILE A 85 14.25 11.95 21.56
C ILE A 85 13.50 13.26 21.36
N GLU A 86 14.26 14.31 21.08
CA GLU A 86 13.73 15.64 20.81
C GLU A 86 14.16 16.14 19.42
N GLY A 87 13.55 17.24 18.98
CA GLY A 87 13.89 17.88 17.72
C GLY A 87 13.18 17.23 16.54
N TRP A 88 13.86 17.10 15.40
CA TRP A 88 13.28 16.59 14.17
C TRP A 88 13.62 15.12 13.94
N VAL A 89 12.62 14.38 13.48
CA VAL A 89 12.76 12.97 13.12
C VAL A 89 12.33 12.73 11.69
N MET A 90 12.82 11.62 11.15
CA MET A 90 12.39 11.07 9.88
C MET A 90 12.09 9.59 10.06
N VAL A 91 10.89 9.19 9.68
CA VAL A 91 10.39 7.82 9.72
C VAL A 91 10.28 7.33 8.29
N VAL A 92 11.03 6.27 7.96
CA VAL A 92 11.08 5.72 6.60
C VAL A 92 10.55 4.29 6.63
N ARG A 93 9.44 4.03 5.93
CA ARG A 93 8.91 2.68 5.78
C ARG A 93 9.59 1.96 4.63
N SER A 94 9.74 0.64 4.74
CA SER A 94 10.28 -0.24 3.69
C SER A 94 9.57 -0.07 2.34
N ALA A 95 8.28 0.24 2.36
CA ALA A 95 7.49 0.55 1.16
C ALA A 95 8.03 1.73 0.34
N ALA A 96 8.75 2.69 0.96
CA ALA A 96 9.38 3.82 0.28
C ALA A 96 10.40 3.38 -0.79
N PHE A 97 11.00 2.19 -0.63
CA PHE A 97 11.99 1.64 -1.55
C PHE A 97 11.36 0.84 -2.70
N GLY A 98 10.04 0.60 -2.68
CA GLY A 98 9.34 -0.18 -3.71
C GLY A 98 9.81 -1.63 -3.80
N GLY A 99 10.26 -2.22 -2.69
CA GLY A 99 10.75 -3.61 -2.62
C GLY A 99 12.14 -3.84 -3.22
N ARG A 100 12.85 -2.77 -3.62
CA ARG A 100 14.22 -2.85 -4.19
C ARG A 100 15.26 -3.01 -3.09
N ALA A 101 16.16 -3.98 -3.25
CA ALA A 101 17.37 -4.06 -2.43
C ALA A 101 18.23 -2.82 -2.67
N THR A 102 18.46 -2.04 -1.62
CA THR A 102 19.13 -0.74 -1.71
C THR A 102 20.10 -0.60 -0.55
N LYS A 103 21.28 -0.02 -0.81
CA LYS A 103 22.22 0.33 0.25
C LYS A 103 22.02 1.80 0.59
N LEU A 104 21.64 2.10 1.82
CA LEU A 104 21.52 3.47 2.30
C LEU A 104 22.91 4.03 2.62
N THR A 105 23.14 5.28 2.24
CA THR A 105 24.33 6.05 2.65
C THR A 105 23.87 7.34 3.30
N PRO A 106 23.37 7.29 4.56
CA PRO A 106 22.81 8.47 5.19
C PRO A 106 23.87 9.55 5.42
N ASP A 107 23.49 10.81 5.24
CA ASP A 107 24.28 11.98 5.65
C ASP A 107 24.64 11.84 7.14
N PRO A 108 25.87 12.17 7.57
CA PRO A 108 26.31 12.06 8.97
C PRO A 108 25.42 12.78 10.00
N ARG A 109 24.58 13.73 9.55
CA ARG A 109 23.59 14.43 10.38
C ARG A 109 22.35 13.58 10.68
N LEU A 110 22.12 12.50 9.93
CA LEU A 110 21.07 11.53 10.19
C LEU A 110 21.63 10.42 11.08
N ARG A 111 21.04 10.24 12.27
CA ARG A 111 21.38 9.12 13.15
C ARG A 111 20.21 8.15 13.21
N LEU A 112 20.47 6.89 12.86
CA LEU A 112 19.50 5.80 13.05
C LEU A 112 19.32 5.54 14.54
N ILE A 113 18.09 5.62 15.02
CA ILE A 113 17.72 5.32 16.42
C ILE A 113 17.31 3.86 16.59
N GLY A 114 16.59 3.34 15.60
CA GLY A 114 16.00 2.01 15.68
C GLY A 114 15.45 1.52 14.35
N LEU A 115 15.37 0.20 14.27
CA LEU A 115 14.68 -0.57 13.24
C LEU A 115 13.52 -1.26 13.93
N TYR A 116 12.32 -1.04 13.43
CA TYR A 116 11.09 -1.60 13.97
C TYR A 116 10.35 -2.37 12.89
N THR A 117 9.50 -3.28 13.31
CA THR A 117 8.60 -4.03 12.41
C THR A 117 7.16 -3.82 12.82
N GLU A 118 6.34 -3.49 11.83
CA GLU A 118 4.88 -3.54 11.94
C GLU A 118 4.48 -4.98 12.32
N GLU A 119 3.49 -5.14 13.20
CA GLU A 119 2.92 -6.46 13.43
C GLU A 119 2.35 -7.00 12.12
N ALA A 120 3.01 -8.01 11.57
CA ALA A 120 2.48 -8.78 10.47
C ALA A 120 1.22 -9.47 11.00
N THR A 121 0.05 -8.92 10.67
CA THR A 121 -1.21 -9.61 10.90
C THR A 121 -1.13 -10.92 10.12
N ASN A 122 -0.99 -12.02 10.84
CA ASN A 122 -0.97 -13.34 10.24
C ASN A 122 -2.39 -13.66 9.76
N TRP A 123 -2.75 -13.12 8.59
CA TRP A 123 -3.99 -13.40 7.88
C TRP A 123 -4.00 -14.80 7.26
N THR A 124 -3.40 -15.79 7.93
CA THR A 124 -3.77 -17.17 7.69
C THR A 124 -5.14 -17.39 8.31
N GLY A 125 -6.17 -16.82 7.70
CA GLY A 125 -7.55 -17.11 8.03
C GLY A 125 -7.73 -18.61 7.90
N GLY A 126 -7.95 -19.29 9.03
CA GLY A 126 -8.24 -20.72 9.01
C GLY A 126 -9.38 -21.01 8.04
N VAL A 127 -9.32 -22.14 7.33
CA VAL A 127 -10.36 -22.58 6.39
C VAL A 127 -11.74 -22.39 7.02
N ILE A 128 -12.61 -21.60 6.38
CA ILE A 128 -13.96 -21.30 6.89
C ILE A 128 -14.73 -22.62 7.04
N LYS A 129 -14.96 -23.07 8.28
CA LYS A 129 -15.65 -24.34 8.58
C LYS A 129 -17.18 -24.24 8.61
N THR A 130 -17.76 -23.08 8.32
CA THR A 130 -19.21 -22.85 8.34
C THR A 130 -19.92 -23.63 7.23
N GLN A 131 -21.00 -24.35 7.57
CA GLN A 131 -21.76 -25.16 6.60
C GLN A 131 -22.36 -24.32 5.46
N SER A 132 -22.75 -23.07 5.73
CA SER A 132 -23.25 -22.13 4.72
C SER A 132 -22.22 -21.71 3.67
N ALA A 133 -20.92 -21.97 3.91
CA ALA A 133 -19.85 -21.73 2.94
C ALA A 133 -19.69 -22.88 1.94
N LYS A 134 -20.49 -23.95 2.05
CA LYS A 134 -20.53 -25.01 1.04
C LYS A 134 -21.22 -24.48 -0.22
N PRO A 135 -20.65 -24.68 -1.42
CA PRO A 135 -21.36 -24.42 -2.66
C PRO A 135 -22.68 -25.21 -2.68
N PHE A 136 -23.75 -24.63 -3.25
CA PHE A 136 -25.11 -25.19 -3.31
C PHE A 136 -25.91 -25.22 -1.97
N SER A 137 -25.60 -24.35 -1.00
CA SER A 137 -26.34 -24.27 0.27
C SER A 137 -27.69 -23.53 0.19
N ALA A 138 -28.03 -22.93 -0.95
CA ALA A 138 -29.34 -22.32 -1.16
C ALA A 138 -30.38 -23.39 -1.56
N PRO A 139 -31.63 -23.33 -1.05
CA PRO A 139 -32.72 -24.13 -1.60
C PRO A 139 -32.83 -23.86 -3.10
N LEU A 140 -32.75 -24.92 -3.90
CA LEU A 140 -32.87 -24.81 -5.34
C LEU A 140 -34.27 -24.21 -5.66
N PRO A 141 -34.36 -23.07 -6.37
CA PRO A 141 -35.66 -22.61 -6.84
C PRO A 141 -36.29 -23.69 -7.73
N PRO A 142 -37.62 -23.90 -7.67
CA PRO A 142 -38.26 -24.88 -8.52
C PRO A 142 -37.94 -24.58 -9.98
N THR A 143 -37.47 -25.60 -10.72
CA THR A 143 -37.19 -25.51 -12.15
C THR A 143 -38.45 -25.03 -12.88
N GLU A 144 -38.44 -23.78 -13.34
CA GLU A 144 -39.40 -23.32 -14.35
C GLU A 144 -39.05 -24.05 -15.66
N ASP A 145 -40.03 -24.78 -16.21
CA ASP A 145 -39.98 -25.44 -17.51
C ASP A 145 -39.86 -24.36 -18.60
N ASP A 146 -38.62 -23.93 -18.88
CA ASP A 146 -38.32 -22.87 -19.82
C ASP A 146 -38.38 -23.43 -21.26
N ARG A 147 -39.60 -23.72 -21.72
CA ARG A 147 -39.85 -24.06 -23.12
C ARG A 147 -39.67 -22.78 -23.96
N PRO A 148 -38.67 -22.72 -24.86
CA PRO A 148 -38.46 -21.53 -25.66
C PRO A 148 -39.59 -21.37 -26.67
N ARG A 149 -40.49 -20.42 -26.39
CA ARG A 149 -41.56 -19.98 -27.29
C ARG A 149 -40.92 -19.17 -28.42
N ARG A 150 -40.47 -19.87 -29.48
CA ARG A 150 -39.97 -19.28 -30.74
C ARG A 150 -41.08 -18.45 -31.43
N PHE A 151 -41.17 -17.17 -31.11
CA PHE A 151 -41.89 -16.19 -31.93
C PHE A 151 -41.16 -14.86 -31.88
N GLY A 152 -40.24 -14.64 -32.81
CA GLY A 152 -39.51 -13.38 -32.89
C GLY A 152 -38.49 -13.23 -34.02
N SER A 153 -38.58 -14.01 -35.10
CA SER A 153 -37.57 -13.95 -36.19
C SER A 153 -38.15 -13.75 -37.59
N SER A 154 -39.48 -13.73 -37.75
CA SER A 154 -40.09 -13.63 -39.10
C SER A 154 -39.90 -12.25 -39.75
N LEU A 155 -39.82 -11.18 -38.95
CA LEU A 155 -39.67 -9.81 -39.46
C LEU A 155 -38.27 -9.54 -40.03
N ILE A 156 -37.23 -10.15 -39.47
CA ILE A 156 -35.84 -9.93 -39.89
C ILE A 156 -35.56 -10.60 -41.25
N VAL A 157 -36.12 -11.79 -41.47
CA VAL A 157 -35.93 -12.52 -42.73
C VAL A 157 -36.55 -11.79 -43.92
N ILE A 158 -37.73 -11.18 -43.73
CA ILE A 158 -38.43 -10.42 -44.79
C ILE A 158 -37.65 -9.16 -45.18
N LEU A 159 -37.07 -8.45 -44.20
CA LEU A 159 -36.27 -7.26 -44.46
C LEU A 159 -35.04 -7.57 -45.33
N ILE A 160 -34.33 -8.66 -45.02
CA ILE A 160 -33.13 -9.09 -45.76
C ILE A 160 -33.49 -9.45 -47.21
N LEU A 161 -34.62 -10.12 -47.43
CA LEU A 161 -35.05 -10.55 -48.77
C LEU A 161 -35.38 -9.37 -49.68
N ILE A 162 -35.97 -8.29 -49.14
CA ILE A 162 -36.26 -7.06 -49.89
C ILE A 162 -34.96 -6.36 -50.29
N VAL A 163 -34.00 -6.26 -49.37
CA VAL A 163 -32.71 -5.60 -49.65
C VAL A 163 -31.93 -6.35 -50.74
N VAL A 164 -31.87 -7.68 -50.64
CA VAL A 164 -31.16 -8.51 -51.63
C VAL A 164 -31.87 -8.48 -52.99
N GLY A 165 -33.19 -8.56 -53.02
CA GLY A 165 -33.96 -8.47 -54.27
C GLY A 165 -33.80 -7.12 -54.96
N GLY A 166 -33.85 -6.01 -54.20
CA GLY A 166 -33.65 -4.67 -54.74
C GLY A 166 -32.23 -4.45 -55.28
N ALA A 167 -31.22 -4.96 -54.58
CA ALA A 167 -29.82 -4.86 -55.04
C ALA A 167 -29.57 -5.66 -56.33
N LEU A 168 -30.16 -6.85 -56.46
CA LEU A 168 -30.05 -7.66 -57.68
C LEU A 168 -30.75 -7.03 -58.88
N TRP A 169 -31.89 -6.35 -58.69
CA TRP A 169 -32.59 -5.64 -59.76
C TRP A 169 -31.80 -4.42 -60.29
N LEU A 170 -30.95 -3.82 -59.46
CA LEU A 170 -30.09 -2.68 -59.85
C LEU A 170 -28.82 -3.10 -60.62
N ILE A 171 -28.44 -4.39 -60.56
CA ILE A 171 -27.21 -4.91 -61.18
C ILE A 171 -27.50 -5.63 -62.51
N LEU A 172 -28.76 -5.98 -62.79
CA LEU A 172 -29.18 -6.67 -64.03
C LEU A 172 -29.69 -5.69 -65.09
#